data_AF-A0A8D9GL18-F1
#
_entry.id   AF-A0A8D9GL18-F1
#
_cell.length_a   1.000
_cell.length_b   1.000
_cell.length_c   1.000
_cell.angle_alpha   90.00
_cell.angle_beta   90.00
_cell.angle_gamma   90.00
#
_symmetry.space_group_name_H-M   'P 1'
#
loop_
_entity.id
_entity.type
_entity.pdbx_description
1 polymer ?
#
loop_
_entity_poly.entity_id
_entity_poly.type
_entity_poly.pdbx_seq_one_letter_code
_entity_poly.pdbx_strand_id
1 'polypeptide(L)'
;MVVGKLNKSWAHICRLQEHGNSTESPLLPEDLTPSFDRTIINLPPGVESKMVSYLSKESHDFKSLKPPPIDEIGTDIVRVSLDLTLEDIEQLRERVKSHSSRELHLSTFVIAYAYAWTCVVKARGGDANRPTLFCYTADFRSRLDPPLPATYFGSFVFPTGWFHYEARTFLKEDGFVRAVEILSDSVKGVGSRGIESFFEDFVEAKKKKFKTGVQFGSVAGTTRLGIYGLDFGWGRPVKAEVCAH
;
A
#
# COMPACT_ATOMS: atom_id res chain seq x y z
N MET A 1 1.69 -3.25 -8.33
CA MET A 1 1.94 -4.63 -8.81
C MET A 1 1.88 -4.73 -10.33
N VAL A 2 0.82 -4.22 -10.99
CA VAL A 2 0.73 -4.15 -12.48
C VAL A 2 1.94 -3.42 -13.09
N VAL A 3 2.28 -2.23 -12.58
CA VAL A 3 3.47 -1.47 -13.02
C VAL A 3 4.78 -2.26 -12.83
N GLY A 4 4.89 -3.01 -11.73
CA GLY A 4 6.08 -3.84 -11.49
C GLY A 4 6.23 -4.96 -12.53
N LYS A 5 5.13 -5.61 -12.93
CA LYS A 5 5.15 -6.61 -13.99
C LYS A 5 5.45 -6.00 -15.36
N LEU A 6 4.83 -4.86 -15.68
CA LEU A 6 5.14 -4.12 -16.91
C LEU A 6 6.63 -3.81 -17.02
N ASN A 7 7.24 -3.30 -15.94
CA ASN A 7 8.67 -3.01 -15.91
C ASN A 7 9.53 -4.27 -16.08
N LYS A 8 9.12 -5.41 -15.53
CA LYS A 8 9.81 -6.69 -15.73
C LYS A 8 9.70 -7.18 -17.17
N SER A 9 8.52 -7.10 -17.78
CA SER A 9 8.31 -7.44 -19.20
C SER A 9 9.14 -6.54 -20.10
N TRP A 10 9.19 -5.24 -19.82
CA TRP A 10 10.01 -4.30 -20.58
C TRP A 10 11.50 -4.58 -20.43
N ALA A 11 11.99 -4.78 -19.21
CA ALA A 11 13.38 -5.16 -18.95
C ALA A 11 13.77 -6.45 -19.68
N HIS A 12 12.87 -7.44 -19.71
CA HIS A 12 13.08 -8.69 -20.45
C HIS A 12 13.22 -8.46 -21.96
N ILE A 13 12.32 -7.66 -22.56
CA ILE A 13 12.36 -7.31 -23.99
C ILE A 13 13.67 -6.59 -24.33
N CYS A 14 14.09 -5.61 -23.54
CA CYS A 14 15.33 -4.85 -23.79
C CYS A 14 16.55 -5.77 -23.83
N ARG A 15 16.69 -6.70 -22.88
CA ARG A 15 17.83 -7.64 -22.88
C ARG A 15 17.84 -8.57 -24.09
N LEU A 16 16.68 -9.02 -24.56
CA LEU A 16 16.60 -9.86 -25.75
C LEU A 16 17.02 -9.11 -27.01
N GLN A 17 16.65 -7.82 -27.11
CA GLN A 17 17.04 -6.97 -28.24
C GLN A 17 18.53 -6.65 -28.27
N GLU A 18 19.20 -6.53 -27.12
CA GLU A 18 20.65 -6.35 -27.07
C GLU A 18 21.44 -7.60 -27.52
N HIS A 19 20.86 -8.80 -27.37
CA HIS A 19 21.55 -10.07 -27.64
C HIS A 19 21.10 -10.75 -28.95
N GLY A 20 20.14 -10.19 -29.70
CA GLY A 20 19.56 -10.80 -30.90
C GLY A 20 19.33 -9.83 -32.06
N ASN A 21 19.86 -10.16 -33.25
CA ASN A 21 19.57 -9.50 -34.54
C ASN A 21 18.19 -9.90 -35.12
N SER A 22 17.17 -10.13 -34.28
CA SER A 22 15.87 -10.66 -34.72
C SER A 22 14.78 -9.59 -34.70
N THR A 23 14.12 -9.40 -35.85
CA THR A 23 12.98 -8.49 -36.08
C THR A 23 11.63 -9.00 -35.56
N GLU A 24 11.58 -10.18 -34.93
CA GLU A 24 10.35 -10.72 -34.35
C GLU A 24 10.15 -10.25 -32.91
N SER A 25 8.91 -9.87 -32.57
CA SER A 25 8.53 -9.50 -31.21
C SER A 25 8.82 -10.66 -30.25
N PRO A 26 9.71 -10.49 -29.25
CA PRO A 26 10.06 -11.57 -28.35
C PRO A 26 8.84 -11.99 -27.52
N LEU A 27 8.52 -13.29 -27.53
CA LEU A 27 7.46 -13.86 -26.71
C LEU A 27 7.80 -13.67 -25.23
N LEU A 28 6.85 -13.11 -24.47
CA LEU A 28 7.01 -12.99 -23.03
C LEU A 28 6.86 -14.36 -22.36
N PRO A 29 7.67 -14.65 -21.34
CA PRO A 29 7.43 -15.78 -20.43
C PRO A 29 6.00 -15.77 -19.87
N GLU A 30 5.47 -16.95 -19.52
CA GLU A 30 4.10 -17.11 -19.03
C GLU A 30 3.83 -16.24 -17.78
N ASP A 31 4.79 -16.10 -16.86
CA ASP A 31 4.66 -15.30 -15.64
C ASP A 31 4.63 -13.78 -15.89
N LEU A 32 5.14 -13.37 -17.05
CA LEU A 32 5.17 -11.99 -17.56
C LEU A 32 4.06 -11.70 -18.58
N THR A 33 3.32 -12.73 -19.01
CA THR A 33 2.20 -12.59 -19.96
C THR A 33 0.93 -12.16 -19.20
N PRO A 34 0.38 -10.96 -19.47
CA PRO A 34 -0.78 -10.45 -18.74
C PRO A 34 -2.07 -11.20 -19.09
N SER A 35 -2.86 -11.53 -18.06
CA SER A 35 -4.25 -12.00 -18.23
C SER A 35 -5.21 -10.82 -18.14
N PHE A 36 -6.03 -10.63 -19.18
CA PHE A 36 -6.99 -9.52 -19.26
C PHE A 36 -8.43 -9.91 -18.91
N ASP A 37 -8.68 -11.19 -18.64
CA ASP A 37 -10.02 -11.66 -18.31
C ASP A 37 -10.49 -11.01 -17.01
N ARG A 38 -11.53 -10.18 -17.10
CA ARG A 38 -12.16 -9.50 -15.95
C ARG A 38 -13.24 -10.35 -15.30
N THR A 39 -13.77 -11.34 -16.00
CA THR A 39 -14.93 -12.14 -15.58
C THR A 39 -14.59 -13.09 -14.42
N ILE A 40 -13.31 -13.36 -14.20
CA ILE A 40 -12.79 -14.15 -13.08
C ILE A 40 -12.88 -13.43 -11.72
N ILE A 41 -13.19 -12.13 -11.70
CA ILE A 41 -13.46 -11.44 -10.42
C ILE A 41 -14.81 -11.91 -9.91
N ASN A 42 -14.78 -12.77 -8.88
CA ASN A 42 -15.97 -13.23 -8.18
C ASN A 42 -16.18 -12.41 -6.91
N LEU A 43 -17.13 -11.48 -6.94
CA LEU A 43 -17.55 -10.67 -5.79
C LEU A 43 -18.94 -11.08 -5.31
N PRO A 44 -19.25 -10.96 -4.01
CA PRO A 44 -20.61 -11.14 -3.53
C PRO A 44 -21.59 -10.21 -4.26
N PRO A 45 -22.82 -10.67 -4.57
CA PRO A 45 -23.80 -9.88 -5.29
C PRO A 45 -24.04 -8.51 -4.65
N GLY A 46 -23.98 -7.45 -5.45
CA GLY A 46 -24.27 -6.08 -5.00
C GLY A 46 -23.06 -5.30 -4.46
N VAL A 47 -21.95 -5.95 -4.09
CA VAL A 47 -20.74 -5.26 -3.57
C VAL A 47 -20.17 -4.29 -4.61
N GLU A 48 -19.99 -4.74 -5.84
CA GLU A 48 -19.49 -3.91 -6.93
C GLU A 48 -20.41 -2.71 -7.19
N SER A 49 -21.73 -2.95 -7.31
CA SER A 49 -22.72 -1.90 -7.53
C SER A 49 -22.70 -0.86 -6.40
N LYS A 50 -22.59 -1.30 -5.14
CA LYS A 50 -22.48 -0.44 -3.96
C LYS A 50 -21.21 0.42 -4.00
N MET A 51 -20.06 -0.17 -4.36
CA MET A 51 -18.79 0.54 -4.54
C MET A 51 -18.87 1.59 -5.64
N VAL A 52 -19.37 1.22 -6.83
CA VAL A 52 -19.53 2.12 -7.97
C VAL A 52 -20.50 3.26 -7.65
N SER A 53 -21.62 2.96 -6.98
CA SER A 53 -22.60 3.96 -6.54
C SER A 53 -22.02 4.94 -5.52
N TYR A 54 -21.15 4.48 -4.63
CA TYR A 54 -20.48 5.35 -3.67
C TYR A 54 -19.46 6.26 -4.36
N LEU A 55 -18.59 5.70 -5.21
CA LEU A 55 -17.56 6.48 -5.90
C LEU A 55 -18.15 7.52 -6.86
N SER A 56 -19.27 7.21 -7.53
CA SER A 56 -19.95 8.16 -8.41
C SER A 56 -20.59 9.33 -7.67
N LYS A 57 -20.86 9.20 -6.36
CA LYS A 57 -21.35 10.29 -5.51
C LYS A 57 -20.21 11.16 -4.97
N GLU A 58 -19.01 10.61 -4.80
CA GLU A 58 -17.84 11.32 -4.24
C GLU A 58 -17.13 12.20 -5.27
N SER A 59 -17.30 11.96 -6.58
CA SER A 59 -16.69 12.76 -7.63
C SER A 59 -17.71 13.15 -8.70
N HIS A 60 -17.84 14.45 -8.95
CA HIS A 60 -18.61 14.99 -10.08
C HIS A 60 -18.07 14.53 -11.44
N ASP A 61 -16.83 14.02 -11.47
CA ASP A 61 -16.07 13.64 -12.67
C ASP A 61 -15.54 12.20 -12.60
N PHE A 62 -16.30 11.27 -11.99
CA PHE A 62 -15.91 9.85 -11.81
C PHE A 62 -15.47 9.13 -13.11
N LYS A 63 -15.84 9.65 -14.28
CA LYS A 63 -15.45 9.12 -15.60
C LYS A 63 -14.28 9.86 -16.26
N SER A 64 -13.69 10.85 -15.60
CA SER A 64 -12.58 11.62 -16.15
C SER A 64 -11.28 10.81 -16.05
N LEU A 65 -10.61 10.64 -17.19
CA LEU A 65 -9.23 10.12 -17.25
C LEU A 65 -8.19 11.24 -17.06
N LYS A 66 -8.63 12.49 -16.87
CA LYS A 66 -7.71 13.58 -16.61
C LYS A 66 -7.08 13.36 -15.24
N PRO A 67 -5.76 13.48 -15.11
CA PRO A 67 -5.16 13.52 -13.79
C PRO A 67 -5.79 14.68 -13.01
N PRO A 68 -5.98 14.55 -11.69
CA PRO A 68 -6.37 15.70 -10.87
C PRO A 68 -5.34 16.82 -11.09
N PRO A 69 -5.76 18.10 -10.98
CA PRO A 69 -4.84 19.21 -11.07
C PRO A 69 -3.69 19.00 -10.06
N ILE A 70 -2.47 19.12 -10.55
CA ILE A 70 -1.27 19.02 -9.72
C ILE A 70 -1.18 20.37 -9.00
N ASP A 71 -1.43 20.36 -7.69
CA ASP A 71 -1.13 21.52 -6.86
C ASP A 71 0.39 21.71 -6.83
N GLU A 72 0.86 22.94 -6.97
CA GLU A 72 2.29 23.24 -6.83
C GLU A 72 2.73 22.80 -5.42
N ILE A 73 3.70 21.89 -5.37
CA ILE A 73 4.30 21.44 -4.11
C ILE A 73 4.93 22.67 -3.46
N GLY A 74 4.47 22.99 -2.24
CA GLY A 74 5.01 24.10 -1.46
C GLY A 74 6.54 24.01 -1.32
N THR A 75 7.20 25.16 -1.36
CA THR A 75 8.67 25.25 -1.23
C THR A 75 9.19 24.80 0.14
N ASP A 76 8.28 24.62 1.11
CA ASP A 76 8.51 24.13 2.47
C ASP A 76 8.46 22.60 2.59
N ILE A 77 8.20 21.87 1.48
CA ILE A 77 8.15 20.43 1.46
C ILE A 77 9.51 19.84 1.10
N VAL A 78 10.06 19.03 2.00
CA VAL A 78 11.31 18.28 1.78
C VAL A 78 11.04 16.78 1.65
N ARG A 79 11.77 16.13 0.74
CA ARG A 79 11.78 14.68 0.59
C ARG A 79 13.00 14.10 1.31
N VAL A 80 12.76 13.08 2.13
CA VAL A 80 13.82 12.39 2.88
C VAL A 80 13.73 10.89 2.61
N SER A 81 14.89 10.25 2.45
CA SER A 81 15.03 8.79 2.44
C SER A 81 15.58 8.35 3.79
N LEU A 82 14.92 7.39 4.42
CA LEU A 82 15.33 6.82 5.71
C LEU A 82 15.50 5.32 5.52
N ASP A 83 16.67 4.81 5.91
CA ASP A 83 17.00 3.40 5.81
C ASP A 83 16.77 2.73 7.16
N LEU A 84 15.94 1.68 7.16
CA LEU A 84 15.78 0.77 8.28
C LEU A 84 16.47 -0.54 7.91
N THR A 85 17.55 -0.86 8.61
CA THR A 85 18.31 -2.08 8.37
C THR A 85 17.56 -3.30 8.90
N LEU A 86 17.99 -4.50 8.48
CA LEU A 86 17.45 -5.74 9.06
C LEU A 86 17.67 -5.79 10.58
N GLU A 87 18.83 -5.33 11.05
CA GLU A 87 19.16 -5.28 12.47
C GLU A 87 18.18 -4.38 13.25
N ASP A 88 17.91 -3.17 12.73
CA ASP A 88 16.93 -2.26 13.33
C ASP A 88 15.55 -2.91 13.45
N ILE A 89 15.11 -3.61 12.39
CA ILE A 89 13.83 -4.29 12.38
C ILE A 89 13.78 -5.42 13.40
N GLU A 90 14.83 -6.22 13.54
CA GLU A 90 14.89 -7.31 14.53
C GLU A 90 14.89 -6.75 15.97
N GLN A 91 15.67 -5.70 16.24
CA GLN A 91 15.68 -5.05 17.56
C GLN A 91 14.29 -4.50 17.93
N LEU A 92 13.62 -3.84 16.98
CA LEU A 92 12.25 -3.36 17.17
C LEU A 92 11.27 -4.53 17.39
N ARG A 93 11.48 -5.67 16.72
CA ARG A 93 10.64 -6.87 16.87
C ARG A 93 10.79 -7.46 18.28
N GLU A 94 12.00 -7.57 18.79
CA GLU A 94 12.27 -8.04 20.16
C GLU A 94 11.70 -7.09 21.22
N ARG A 95 11.82 -5.77 21.01
CA ARG A 95 11.17 -4.78 21.89
C ARG A 95 9.65 -5.00 22.00
N VAL A 96 8.98 -5.35 20.91
CA VAL A 96 7.53 -5.64 20.95
C VAL A 96 7.26 -6.91 21.75
N LYS A 97 8.01 -7.99 21.49
CA LYS A 97 7.85 -9.27 22.20
C LYS A 97 8.07 -9.14 23.71
N SER A 98 8.97 -8.27 24.15
CA SER A 98 9.22 -8.06 25.57
C SER A 98 8.14 -7.24 26.30
N HIS A 99 7.25 -6.54 25.56
CA HIS A 99 6.24 -5.65 26.13
C HIS A 99 4.79 -6.08 25.84
N SER A 100 4.57 -7.02 24.92
CA SER A 100 3.23 -7.55 24.61
C SER A 100 3.25 -9.08 24.69
N SER A 101 2.31 -9.63 25.45
CA SER A 101 2.05 -11.08 25.53
C SER A 101 1.09 -11.59 24.46
N ARG A 102 0.59 -10.69 23.60
CA ARG A 102 -0.36 -11.03 22.53
C ARG A 102 0.35 -11.78 21.40
N GLU A 103 -0.36 -12.69 20.76
CA GLU A 103 0.10 -13.28 19.50
C GLU A 103 -0.07 -12.25 18.37
N LEU A 104 1.03 -11.64 17.93
CA LEU A 104 1.03 -10.56 16.94
C LEU A 104 1.63 -11.00 15.60
N HIS A 105 1.15 -10.40 14.51
CA HIS A 105 1.74 -10.56 13.18
C HIS A 105 2.87 -9.55 13.01
N LEU A 106 4.10 -9.99 13.32
CA LEU A 106 5.29 -9.12 13.35
C LEU A 106 6.07 -9.10 12.04
N SER A 107 5.39 -8.90 10.91
CA SER A 107 6.10 -8.73 9.63
C SER A 107 6.93 -7.44 9.61
N THR A 108 7.96 -7.38 8.76
CA THR A 108 8.76 -6.17 8.53
C THR A 108 7.89 -4.96 8.20
N PHE A 109 6.80 -5.17 7.44
CA PHE A 109 5.81 -4.13 7.14
C PHE A 109 5.20 -3.56 8.43
N VAL A 110 4.70 -4.44 9.31
CA VAL A 110 4.07 -4.02 10.57
C VAL A 110 5.06 -3.25 11.44
N ILE A 111 6.27 -3.78 11.63
CA ILE A 111 7.29 -3.16 12.48
C ILE A 111 7.72 -1.81 11.93
N ALA A 112 8.12 -1.74 10.65
CA ALA A 112 8.65 -0.54 10.04
C ALA A 112 7.63 0.60 10.05
N TYR A 113 6.39 0.33 9.62
CA TYR A 113 5.39 1.38 9.50
C TYR A 113 4.74 1.76 10.82
N ALA A 114 4.65 0.85 11.80
CA ALA A 114 4.27 1.21 13.16
C ALA A 114 5.32 2.14 13.80
N TYR A 115 6.61 1.85 13.59
CA TYR A 115 7.70 2.69 14.07
C TYR A 115 7.68 4.06 13.40
N ALA A 116 7.67 4.10 12.07
CA ALA A 116 7.62 5.33 11.29
C ALA A 116 6.41 6.20 11.67
N TRP A 117 5.22 5.60 11.80
CA TRP A 117 4.03 6.33 12.23
C TRP A 117 4.17 6.91 13.63
N THR A 118 4.69 6.13 14.57
CA THR A 118 4.93 6.60 15.95
C THR A 118 5.88 7.80 15.95
N CYS A 119 6.95 7.76 15.14
CA CYS A 119 7.85 8.90 14.95
C CYS A 119 7.14 10.11 14.34
N VAL A 120 6.33 9.93 13.29
CA VAL A 120 5.57 11.01 12.64
C VAL A 120 4.55 11.66 13.60
N VAL A 121 3.88 10.87 14.44
CA VAL A 121 2.95 11.39 15.45
C VAL A 121 3.71 12.17 16.54
N LYS A 122 4.85 11.65 17.00
CA LYS A 122 5.69 12.33 18.00
C LYS A 122 6.31 13.62 17.48
N ALA A 123 6.89 13.59 16.27
CA ALA A 123 7.53 14.74 15.64
C ALA A 123 6.55 15.89 15.37
N ARG A 124 5.29 15.59 14.99
CA ARG A 124 4.27 16.62 14.83
C ARG A 124 3.89 17.31 16.15
N GLY A 125 3.97 16.61 17.29
CA GLY A 125 3.56 17.14 18.58
C GLY A 125 2.11 17.63 18.62
N GLY A 126 1.83 18.66 19.41
CA GLY A 126 0.52 19.32 19.48
C GLY A 126 -0.56 18.55 20.23
N ASP A 127 -1.83 18.84 19.93
CA ASP A 127 -2.99 18.30 20.65
C ASP A 127 -3.02 16.75 20.63
N ALA A 128 -3.00 16.16 21.81
CA ALA A 128 -3.05 14.71 22.00
C ALA A 128 -4.39 14.09 21.58
N ASN A 129 -5.47 14.90 21.52
CA ASN A 129 -6.80 14.46 21.09
C ASN A 129 -7.01 14.58 19.57
N ARG A 130 -6.02 15.06 18.83
CA ARG A 130 -6.15 15.18 17.37
C ARG A 130 -6.40 13.80 16.74
N PRO A 131 -7.35 13.69 15.80
CA PRO A 131 -7.56 12.45 15.06
C PRO A 131 -6.32 12.09 14.24
N THR A 132 -6.02 10.79 14.21
CA THR A 132 -4.90 10.22 13.47
C THR A 132 -5.42 9.15 12.52
N LEU A 133 -4.94 9.19 11.29
CA LEU A 133 -5.39 8.32 10.21
C LEU A 133 -4.18 7.77 9.47
N PHE A 134 -4.07 6.46 9.42
CA PHE A 134 -3.02 5.78 8.66
C PHE A 134 -3.67 4.81 7.70
N CYS A 135 -3.34 4.94 6.42
CA CYS A 135 -3.84 4.08 5.37
C CYS A 135 -2.70 3.34 4.67
N TYR A 136 -2.91 2.08 4.36
CA TYR A 136 -2.12 1.33 3.40
C TYR A 136 -3.05 0.61 2.44
N THR A 137 -2.51 0.17 1.31
CA THR A 137 -3.30 -0.51 0.28
C THR A 137 -3.07 -2.01 0.38
N ALA A 138 -4.13 -2.77 0.67
CA ALA A 138 -4.09 -4.23 0.71
C ALA A 138 -4.38 -4.83 -0.66
N ASP A 139 -3.60 -5.86 -1.02
CA ASP A 139 -3.80 -6.64 -2.24
C ASP A 139 -4.76 -7.81 -1.97
N PHE A 140 -5.88 -7.83 -2.68
CA PHE A 140 -6.94 -8.83 -2.54
C PHE A 140 -6.92 -9.90 -3.64
N ARG A 141 -5.98 -9.83 -4.61
CA ARG A 141 -5.93 -10.80 -5.72
C ARG A 141 -5.82 -12.24 -5.23
N SER A 142 -4.93 -12.49 -4.28
CA SER A 142 -4.73 -13.82 -3.69
C SER A 142 -5.77 -14.20 -2.63
N ARG A 143 -6.81 -13.37 -2.43
CA ARG A 143 -7.78 -13.49 -1.34
C ARG A 143 -9.22 -13.64 -1.85
N LEU A 144 -9.41 -13.58 -3.16
CA LEU A 144 -10.66 -14.01 -3.78
C LEU A 144 -10.76 -15.52 -3.74
N ASP A 145 -11.99 -16.00 -3.90
CA ASP A 145 -12.31 -17.42 -4.06
C ASP A 145 -13.05 -17.63 -5.40
N PRO A 146 -12.36 -18.15 -6.45
CA PRO A 146 -10.95 -18.54 -6.46
C PRO A 146 -9.97 -17.35 -6.50
N PRO A 147 -8.69 -17.53 -6.11
CA PRO A 147 -7.67 -16.49 -6.22
C PRO A 147 -7.44 -16.05 -7.67
N LEU A 148 -7.19 -14.76 -7.88
CA LEU A 148 -6.84 -14.25 -9.20
C LEU A 148 -5.44 -14.75 -9.61
N PRO A 149 -5.22 -15.04 -10.91
CA PRO A 149 -3.90 -15.36 -11.43
C PRO A 149 -2.90 -14.27 -11.07
N ALA A 150 -1.66 -14.67 -10.75
CA ALA A 150 -0.59 -13.71 -10.53
C ALA A 150 -0.37 -12.78 -11.75
N THR A 151 -0.71 -13.25 -12.96
CA THR A 151 -0.65 -12.54 -14.24
C THR A 151 -1.82 -11.58 -14.50
N TYR A 152 -2.83 -11.53 -13.61
CA TYR A 152 -3.99 -10.67 -13.79
C TYR A 152 -3.61 -9.19 -13.99
N PHE A 153 -4.00 -8.64 -15.14
CA PHE A 153 -3.74 -7.27 -15.56
C PHE A 153 -4.80 -6.33 -15.03
N GLY A 154 -4.78 -6.04 -13.75
CA GLY A 154 -5.72 -5.10 -13.13
C GLY A 154 -5.37 -4.77 -11.71
N SER A 155 -5.98 -3.72 -11.17
CA SER A 155 -5.91 -3.42 -9.75
C SER A 155 -7.04 -4.13 -9.03
N PHE A 156 -6.71 -4.94 -8.03
CA PHE A 156 -7.69 -5.50 -7.10
C PHE A 156 -7.16 -5.31 -5.69
N VAL A 157 -7.17 -4.05 -5.29
CA VAL A 157 -6.58 -3.57 -4.05
C VAL A 157 -7.56 -2.65 -3.37
N PHE A 158 -7.53 -2.58 -2.04
CA PHE A 158 -8.43 -1.74 -1.28
C PHE A 158 -7.70 -1.00 -0.15
N PRO A 159 -7.99 0.29 0.10
CA PRO A 159 -7.43 1.02 1.22
C PRO A 159 -7.91 0.42 2.56
N THR A 160 -6.97 0.18 3.45
CA THR A 160 -7.20 -0.32 4.81
C THR A 160 -6.24 0.38 5.76
N GLY A 161 -6.38 0.18 7.05
CA GLY A 161 -5.51 0.78 8.04
C GLY A 161 -6.22 0.98 9.36
N TRP A 162 -5.95 2.11 10.01
CA TRP A 162 -6.69 2.50 11.20
C TRP A 162 -7.36 3.85 11.03
N PHE A 163 -8.63 3.89 11.40
CA PHE A 163 -9.50 5.03 11.12
C PHE A 163 -9.96 5.78 12.36
N HIS A 164 -9.67 5.26 13.56
CA HIS A 164 -10.37 5.69 14.77
C HIS A 164 -9.47 6.15 15.92
N TYR A 165 -8.15 6.15 15.78
CA TYR A 165 -7.23 6.51 16.87
C TYR A 165 -6.94 8.01 16.93
N GLU A 166 -6.55 8.45 18.11
CA GLU A 166 -6.04 9.80 18.37
C GLU A 166 -4.56 9.73 18.74
N ALA A 167 -3.86 10.85 18.61
CA ALA A 167 -2.43 10.91 18.81
C ALA A 167 -1.96 10.45 20.19
N ARG A 168 -2.75 10.65 21.25
CA ARG A 168 -2.49 10.13 22.61
C ARG A 168 -2.19 8.63 22.66
N THR A 169 -2.67 7.87 21.67
CA THR A 169 -2.41 6.43 21.54
C THR A 169 -0.93 6.16 21.27
N PHE A 170 -0.27 7.04 20.52
CA PHE A 170 1.09 6.86 20.02
C PHE A 170 2.13 7.75 20.73
N LEU A 171 1.69 8.80 21.43
CA LEU A 171 2.57 9.73 22.14
C LEU A 171 3.18 9.14 23.42
N LYS A 172 2.54 8.12 24.01
CA LYS A 172 3.01 7.45 25.24
C LYS A 172 4.27 6.61 25.00
N GLU A 173 4.89 6.17 26.09
CA GLU A 173 6.07 5.30 26.07
C GLU A 173 5.80 3.97 25.35
N ASP A 174 4.63 3.39 25.57
CA ASP A 174 4.12 2.17 24.92
C ASP A 174 3.52 2.44 23.52
N GLY A 175 3.57 3.67 23.03
CA GLY A 175 2.90 4.07 21.79
C GLY A 175 3.34 3.29 20.54
N PHE A 176 4.62 2.90 20.47
CA PHE A 176 5.13 2.04 19.40
C PHE A 176 4.53 0.63 19.46
N VAL A 177 4.45 0.03 20.66
CA VAL A 177 3.87 -1.30 20.86
C VAL A 177 2.39 -1.28 20.49
N ARG A 178 1.66 -0.23 20.90
CA ARG A 178 0.26 -0.04 20.48
C ARG A 178 0.11 0.10 18.97
N ALA A 179 0.99 0.86 18.30
CA ALA A 179 0.97 0.97 16.85
C ALA A 179 1.17 -0.41 16.17
N VAL A 180 2.08 -1.23 16.70
CA VAL A 180 2.31 -2.59 16.19
C VAL A 180 1.09 -3.48 16.40
N GLU A 181 0.46 -3.44 17.58
CA GLU A 181 -0.75 -4.20 17.86
C GLU A 181 -1.88 -3.85 16.89
N ILE A 182 -2.16 -2.54 16.72
CA ILE A 182 -3.21 -2.07 15.82
C ILE A 182 -2.90 -2.46 14.37
N LEU A 183 -1.66 -2.29 13.90
CA LEU A 183 -1.30 -2.65 12.53
C LEU A 183 -1.32 -4.16 12.31
N SER A 184 -0.88 -4.94 13.30
CA SER A 184 -0.95 -6.40 13.30
C SER A 184 -2.40 -6.87 13.14
N ASP A 185 -3.32 -6.32 13.93
CA ASP A 185 -4.75 -6.66 13.87
C ASP A 185 -5.34 -6.26 12.51
N SER A 186 -4.99 -5.08 11.99
CA SER A 186 -5.40 -4.63 10.67
C SER A 186 -4.93 -5.59 9.57
N VAL A 187 -3.65 -5.98 9.57
CA VAL A 187 -3.05 -6.87 8.56
C VAL A 187 -3.62 -8.29 8.65
N LYS A 188 -3.82 -8.83 9.87
CA LYS A 188 -4.49 -10.11 10.10
C LYS A 188 -5.93 -10.07 9.57
N GLY A 189 -6.64 -8.97 9.81
CA GLY A 189 -8.01 -8.75 9.35
C GLY A 189 -8.15 -8.84 7.83
N VAL A 190 -7.13 -8.44 7.05
CA VAL A 190 -7.15 -8.60 5.58
C VAL A 190 -7.26 -10.07 5.18
N GLY A 191 -6.75 -11.00 6.00
CA GLY A 191 -6.78 -12.44 5.74
C GLY A 191 -8.10 -13.12 6.05
N SER A 192 -8.92 -12.51 6.92
CA SER A 192 -10.13 -13.12 7.46
C SER A 192 -11.42 -12.40 7.07
N ARG A 193 -11.35 -11.14 6.63
CA ARG A 193 -12.51 -10.33 6.25
C ARG A 193 -12.62 -10.20 4.73
N GLY A 194 -13.85 -10.20 4.23
CA GLY A 194 -14.15 -9.90 2.83
C GLY A 194 -13.95 -8.42 2.50
N ILE A 195 -13.77 -8.11 1.22
CA ILE A 195 -13.58 -6.73 0.72
C ILE A 195 -14.75 -5.80 1.07
N GLU A 196 -15.98 -6.33 1.17
CA GLU A 196 -17.16 -5.56 1.57
C GLU A 196 -16.98 -4.91 2.94
N SER A 197 -16.45 -5.65 3.92
CA SER A 197 -16.23 -5.11 5.27
C SER A 197 -15.20 -3.99 5.27
N PHE A 198 -14.16 -4.08 4.44
CA PHE A 198 -13.18 -2.99 4.30
C PHE A 198 -13.79 -1.76 3.63
N PHE A 199 -14.66 -1.96 2.66
CA PHE A 199 -15.39 -0.88 2.02
C PHE A 199 -16.31 -0.16 3.00
N GLU A 200 -17.02 -0.88 3.86
CA GLU A 200 -17.86 -0.29 4.91
C GLU A 200 -17.06 0.51 5.93
N ASP A 201 -15.95 -0.05 6.44
CA ASP A 201 -15.03 0.67 7.34
C ASP A 201 -14.53 1.97 6.70
N PHE A 202 -14.15 1.92 5.42
CA PHE A 202 -13.66 3.08 4.69
C PHE A 202 -14.72 4.18 4.52
N VAL A 203 -15.95 3.79 4.13
CA VAL A 203 -17.08 4.72 4.00
C VAL A 203 -17.41 5.37 5.34
N GLU A 204 -17.40 4.60 6.43
CA GLU A 204 -17.63 5.12 7.78
C GLU A 204 -16.54 6.10 8.21
N ALA A 205 -15.27 5.75 7.97
CA ALA A 205 -14.13 6.60 8.25
C ALA A 205 -14.21 7.95 7.51
N LYS A 206 -14.55 7.91 6.22
CA LYS A 206 -14.79 9.10 5.38
C LYS A 206 -15.85 10.02 5.96
N LYS A 207 -17.01 9.48 6.36
CA LYS A 207 -18.11 10.27 6.94
C LYS A 207 -17.74 10.95 8.27
N LYS A 208 -17.02 10.24 9.15
CA LYS A 208 -16.78 10.68 10.53
C LYS A 208 -15.54 11.55 10.70
N LYS A 209 -14.44 11.26 9.97
CA LYS A 209 -13.09 11.70 10.37
C LYS A 209 -12.24 12.32 9.26
N PHE A 210 -12.73 12.56 8.05
CA PHE A 210 -11.99 13.40 7.08
C PHE A 210 -12.33 14.89 7.21
N LYS A 211 -12.90 15.31 8.35
CA LYS A 211 -13.16 16.71 8.66
C LYS A 211 -11.86 17.35 9.22
N THR A 212 -11.65 18.62 8.89
CA THR A 212 -10.46 19.45 9.15
C THR A 212 -9.67 19.10 10.44
N GLY A 213 -8.33 19.06 10.34
CA GLY A 213 -7.42 18.90 11.49
C GLY A 213 -6.81 17.50 11.68
N VAL A 214 -7.20 16.51 10.87
CA VAL A 214 -6.71 15.13 10.97
C VAL A 214 -5.24 15.01 10.58
N GLN A 215 -4.48 14.26 11.36
CA GLN A 215 -3.15 13.80 10.97
C GLN A 215 -3.28 12.57 10.08
N PHE A 216 -3.19 12.77 8.78
CA PHE A 216 -3.23 11.70 7.79
C PHE A 216 -1.82 11.28 7.37
N GLY A 217 -1.61 9.97 7.23
CA GLY A 217 -0.48 9.39 6.53
C GLY A 217 -0.92 8.19 5.72
N SER A 218 -0.20 7.92 4.63
CA SER A 218 -0.42 6.73 3.85
C SER A 218 0.88 6.07 3.41
N VAL A 219 0.84 4.76 3.24
CA VAL A 219 1.94 3.98 2.68
C VAL A 219 1.68 3.75 1.19
N ALA A 220 2.58 4.28 0.37
CA ALA A 220 2.64 4.00 -1.04
C ALA A 220 3.77 2.99 -1.35
N GLY A 221 3.55 2.16 -2.37
CA GLY A 221 4.54 1.21 -2.85
C GLY A 221 4.59 -0.12 -2.08
N THR A 222 5.45 -1.02 -2.56
CA THR A 222 5.70 -2.32 -1.92
C THR A 222 7.09 -2.82 -2.30
N THR A 223 7.78 -3.44 -1.36
CA THR A 223 9.07 -4.13 -1.60
C THR A 223 8.93 -5.25 -2.62
N ARG A 224 7.72 -5.76 -2.82
CA ARG A 224 7.40 -6.85 -3.78
C ARG A 224 7.47 -6.42 -5.25
N LEU A 225 7.63 -5.12 -5.56
CA LEU A 225 7.80 -4.68 -6.94
C LEU A 225 9.13 -5.17 -7.54
N GLY A 226 10.14 -5.43 -6.71
CA GLY A 226 11.44 -5.93 -7.17
C GLY A 226 12.19 -4.96 -8.08
N ILE A 227 12.03 -3.65 -7.85
CA ILE A 227 12.60 -2.59 -8.70
C ILE A 227 14.12 -2.74 -8.84
N TYR A 228 14.82 -3.02 -7.74
CA TYR A 228 16.27 -3.23 -7.73
C TYR A 228 16.73 -4.52 -8.42
N GLY A 229 15.81 -5.42 -8.78
CA GLY A 229 16.09 -6.59 -9.60
C GLY A 229 15.89 -6.37 -11.10
N LEU A 230 15.39 -5.20 -11.50
CA LEU A 230 15.23 -4.85 -12.91
C LEU A 230 16.60 -4.55 -13.52
N ASP A 231 16.80 -4.98 -14.75
CA ASP A 231 18.00 -4.68 -15.53
C ASP A 231 17.60 -4.71 -16.99
N PHE A 232 17.71 -3.55 -17.62
CA PHE A 232 17.29 -3.26 -18.99
C PHE A 232 18.43 -3.47 -20.00
N GLY A 233 19.61 -3.91 -19.57
CA GLY A 233 20.82 -4.01 -20.40
C GLY A 233 21.99 -3.18 -19.88
N TRP A 234 21.68 -2.15 -19.08
CA TRP A 234 22.68 -1.21 -18.54
C TRP A 234 22.95 -1.40 -17.05
N GLY A 235 22.56 -2.56 -16.50
CA GLY A 235 22.72 -2.89 -15.09
C GLY A 235 21.50 -2.55 -14.24
N ARG A 236 21.65 -2.81 -12.93
CA ARG A 236 20.56 -2.67 -11.94
C ARG A 236 20.46 -1.24 -11.40
N PRO A 237 19.25 -0.76 -11.03
CA PRO A 237 19.09 0.53 -10.39
C PRO A 237 19.93 0.68 -9.12
N VAL A 238 20.56 1.84 -8.95
CA VAL A 238 21.27 2.21 -7.71
C VAL A 238 20.31 2.83 -6.69
N LYS A 239 19.31 3.59 -7.16
CA LYS A 239 18.28 4.23 -6.35
C LYS A 239 16.94 4.22 -7.08
N ALA A 240 15.86 4.00 -6.33
CA ALA A 240 14.50 4.15 -6.80
C ALA A 240 13.77 5.21 -5.96
N GLU A 241 13.13 6.17 -6.63
CA GLU A 241 12.31 7.19 -5.98
C GLU A 241 10.85 7.04 -6.40
N VAL A 242 9.94 7.18 -5.43
CA VAL A 242 8.51 7.26 -5.70
C VAL A 242 8.16 8.74 -5.88
N CYS A 243 7.86 9.12 -7.12
CA CYS A 243 7.29 10.43 -7.42
C CYS A 243 5.76 10.31 -7.32
N ALA A 244 5.21 10.72 -6.17
CA ALA A 244 3.80 11.08 -6.08
C ALA A 244 3.69 12.54 -6.54
N HIS A 245 2.91 12.76 -7.60
CA HIS A 245 2.54 14.10 -8.09
C HIS A 245 1.19 14.47 -7.50
#